data_AF-A0A125QA07-F1
#
_entry.id   AF-A0A125QA07-F1
#
_cell.length_a   1.000
_cell.length_b   1.000
_cell.length_c   1.000
_cell.angle_alpha   90.00
_cell.angle_beta   90.00
_cell.angle_gamma   90.00
#
_symmetry.space_group_name_H-M   'P 1'
#
loop_
_entity.id
_entity.type
_entity.pdbx_description
1 polymer ?
#
loop_
_entity_poly.entity_id
_entity_poly.type
_entity_poly.pdbx_seq_one_letter_code
_entity_poly.pdbx_strand_id
1 'polypeptide(L)'
;MAGDVIPAFGIAVASIAFVPLLQAANPGLAIVVESLVGCAIVLAAPAYAPSIAIFIILFQNLFVSILSSYISTESEMEFIKGYNFLVCAVMWLVTLALYALRERNRSPDIDRIMKWGLITLATVTAYFLLGATQDSRAALVYLRNIALPIFLFQLSLLTAATFEIRITPFLVIVAMLLIVCGYTELLFRDFWLHITNGYTFWHFDELKASRSGAWEAEMRATGNVPVDLIDRFRFSFLNSPLFEDLGLSKLLRIFGPNMSPISFAYGVGFSILFLFAVGYRWLALAAIPLLIFCSVKGALILVAFVALAWTSTWLLGPVITLAGAVVALMLYAIVAIRVGLQIGDFHVIGFMGGWNGFLQNPIGRGLGVGGNLSEGYFSIDWSAAQQAGSIEGAVESAVGVLLYQMGIASLVPLGFFLAMALRAWRLYATSGILTQGLAAFGTLVIVVNGIFQEEALFAPPALGLMLCLTGLVIGHHLRTQGDGPKTYDR
;
A
#
# COMPACT_ATOMS: atom_id res chain seq x y z
N MET A 1 24.62 -17.40 6.00
CA MET A 1 23.75 -16.22 5.74
C MET A 1 23.11 -16.22 4.35
N ALA A 2 23.72 -16.78 3.30
CA ALA A 2 23.21 -16.69 1.92
C ALA A 2 22.26 -17.81 1.44
N GLY A 3 22.12 -18.91 2.17
CA GLY A 3 21.46 -20.15 1.69
C GLY A 3 20.00 -19.99 1.26
N ASP A 4 19.20 -19.27 2.03
CA ASP A 4 17.73 -19.17 1.81
C ASP A 4 17.32 -17.92 1.02
N VAL A 5 18.19 -16.91 1.00
CA VAL A 5 17.92 -15.60 0.42
C VAL A 5 17.97 -15.64 -1.11
N ILE A 6 19.03 -16.26 -1.67
CA ILE A 6 19.24 -16.33 -3.12
C ILE A 6 18.08 -17.06 -3.81
N PRO A 7 17.64 -18.25 -3.33
CA PRO A 7 16.47 -18.91 -3.91
C PRO A 7 15.20 -18.07 -3.83
N ALA A 8 14.93 -17.42 -2.69
CA ALA A 8 13.76 -16.58 -2.53
C ALA A 8 13.73 -15.40 -3.51
N PHE A 9 14.86 -14.72 -3.72
CA PHE A 9 14.98 -13.67 -4.73
C PHE A 9 14.86 -14.19 -6.15
N GLY A 10 15.49 -15.32 -6.46
CA GLY A 10 15.41 -15.95 -7.78
C GLY A 10 13.96 -16.27 -8.15
N ILE A 11 13.20 -16.86 -7.23
CA ILE A 11 11.77 -17.14 -7.41
C ILE A 11 10.97 -15.83 -7.56
N ALA A 12 11.22 -14.83 -6.70
CA ALA A 12 10.48 -13.57 -6.73
C ALA A 12 10.70 -12.77 -8.02
N VAL A 13 11.92 -12.77 -8.56
CA VAL A 13 12.22 -12.15 -9.86
C VAL A 13 11.57 -12.95 -10.98
N ALA A 14 11.73 -14.27 -10.98
CA ALA A 14 11.17 -15.14 -12.01
C ALA A 14 9.63 -15.04 -12.09
N SER A 15 8.95 -14.82 -10.96
CA SER A 15 7.49 -14.70 -10.91
C SER A 15 6.93 -13.40 -11.50
N ILE A 16 7.75 -12.40 -11.83
CA ILE A 16 7.25 -11.12 -12.37
C ILE A 16 8.01 -10.63 -13.60
N ALA A 17 9.25 -11.05 -13.80
CA ALA A 17 10.09 -10.55 -14.89
C ALA A 17 9.52 -10.90 -16.28
N PHE A 18 8.87 -12.06 -16.43
CA PHE A 18 8.36 -12.53 -17.71
C PHE A 18 6.89 -12.20 -17.95
N VAL A 19 6.19 -11.64 -16.96
CA VAL A 19 4.76 -11.35 -17.02
C VAL A 19 4.38 -10.48 -18.23
N PRO A 20 5.08 -9.36 -18.52
CA PRO A 20 4.72 -8.53 -19.68
C PRO A 20 4.89 -9.27 -21.02
N LEU A 21 5.91 -10.13 -21.13
CA LEU A 21 6.14 -10.94 -22.33
C LEU A 21 5.07 -12.02 -22.52
N LEU A 22 4.68 -12.68 -21.43
CA LEU A 22 3.59 -13.66 -21.45
C LEU A 22 2.27 -13.00 -21.84
N GLN A 23 1.97 -11.82 -21.28
CA GLN A 23 0.77 -11.06 -21.64
C GLN A 23 0.75 -10.71 -23.12
N ALA A 24 1.84 -10.12 -23.62
CA ALA A 24 1.96 -9.72 -25.02
C ALA A 24 1.82 -10.91 -25.97
N ALA A 25 2.28 -12.09 -25.58
CA ALA A 25 2.12 -13.32 -26.34
C ALA A 25 0.67 -13.85 -26.29
N ASN A 26 0.10 -14.00 -25.10
CA ASN A 26 -1.28 -14.43 -24.89
C ASN A 26 -1.75 -14.14 -23.44
N PRO A 27 -2.77 -13.29 -23.24
CA PRO A 27 -3.27 -12.96 -21.89
C PRO A 27 -3.77 -14.17 -21.09
N GLY A 28 -4.41 -15.14 -21.77
CA GLY A 28 -4.88 -16.38 -21.14
C GLY A 28 -3.74 -17.26 -20.64
N LEU A 29 -2.67 -17.39 -21.44
CA LEU A 29 -1.46 -18.09 -21.03
C LEU A 29 -0.82 -17.44 -19.81
N ALA A 30 -0.70 -16.10 -19.82
CA ALA A 30 -0.13 -15.36 -18.70
C ALA A 30 -0.92 -15.58 -17.40
N ILE A 31 -2.26 -15.56 -17.44
CA ILE A 31 -3.10 -15.87 -16.26
C ILE A 31 -2.83 -17.29 -15.74
N VAL A 32 -2.78 -18.29 -16.64
CA VAL A 32 -2.56 -19.69 -16.25
C VAL A 32 -1.18 -19.86 -15.64
N VAL A 33 -0.14 -19.33 -16.28
CA VAL A 33 1.25 -19.44 -15.80
C VAL A 33 1.40 -18.76 -14.45
N GLU A 34 0.91 -17.53 -14.28
CA GLU A 34 1.00 -16.81 -13.01
C GLU A 34 0.21 -17.48 -11.89
N SER A 35 -0.92 -18.10 -12.21
CA SER A 35 -1.67 -18.92 -11.25
C SER A 35 -0.87 -20.16 -10.83
N LEU A 36 -0.26 -20.86 -11.77
CA LEU A 36 0.59 -22.01 -11.48
C LEU A 36 1.84 -21.63 -10.67
N VAL A 37 2.44 -20.47 -10.95
CA VAL A 37 3.55 -19.90 -10.18
C VAL A 37 3.10 -19.61 -8.75
N GLY A 38 1.96 -18.95 -8.55
CA GLY A 38 1.40 -18.70 -7.22
C GLY A 38 1.14 -19.99 -6.43
N CYS A 39 0.59 -21.03 -7.08
CA CYS A 39 0.42 -22.35 -6.49
C CYS A 39 1.77 -23.00 -6.11
N ALA A 40 2.73 -22.98 -7.04
CA ALA A 40 4.05 -23.57 -6.85
C ALA A 40 4.81 -22.91 -5.69
N ILE A 41 4.73 -21.59 -5.53
CA ILE A 41 5.36 -20.88 -4.41
C ILE A 41 4.84 -21.42 -3.07
N VAL A 42 3.52 -21.55 -2.91
CA VAL A 42 2.93 -22.00 -1.63
C VAL A 42 3.14 -23.48 -1.36
N LEU A 43 3.17 -24.31 -2.39
CA LEU A 43 3.33 -25.76 -2.25
C LEU A 43 4.79 -26.18 -2.10
N ALA A 44 5.70 -25.60 -2.89
CA ALA A 44 7.11 -25.99 -2.92
C ALA A 44 8.00 -25.14 -2.00
N ALA A 45 7.66 -23.87 -1.78
CA ALA A 45 8.46 -22.93 -0.98
C ALA A 45 7.61 -22.05 -0.04
N PRO A 46 6.71 -22.63 0.78
CA PRO A 46 5.74 -21.87 1.57
C PRO A 46 6.37 -20.80 2.46
N ALA A 47 7.52 -21.09 3.08
CA ALA A 47 8.22 -20.15 3.96
C ALA A 47 8.67 -18.85 3.25
N TYR A 48 8.84 -18.88 1.92
CA TYR A 48 9.21 -17.71 1.13
C TYR A 48 8.01 -16.92 0.61
N ALA A 49 6.79 -17.44 0.72
CA ALA A 49 5.60 -16.82 0.14
C ALA A 49 5.40 -15.36 0.58
N PRO A 50 5.51 -14.98 1.87
CA PRO A 50 5.39 -13.58 2.28
C PRO A 50 6.49 -12.68 1.69
N SER A 51 7.73 -13.16 1.68
CA SER A 51 8.88 -12.44 1.11
C SER A 51 8.70 -12.18 -0.39
N ILE A 52 8.27 -13.20 -1.13
CA ILE A 52 8.00 -13.09 -2.57
C ILE A 52 6.87 -12.10 -2.82
N ALA A 53 5.77 -12.17 -2.05
CA ALA A 53 4.66 -11.24 -2.17
C ALA A 53 5.08 -9.78 -1.94
N ILE A 54 5.92 -9.52 -0.93
CA ILE A 54 6.51 -8.19 -0.68
C ILE A 54 7.34 -7.71 -1.89
N PHE A 55 8.15 -8.58 -2.48
CA PHE A 55 8.95 -8.23 -3.64
C PHE A 55 8.08 -7.89 -4.86
N ILE A 56 7.04 -8.70 -5.13
CA ILE A 56 6.09 -8.49 -6.22
C ILE A 56 5.46 -7.09 -6.13
N ILE A 57 4.92 -6.72 -4.97
CA ILE A 57 4.25 -5.42 -4.81
C ILE A 57 5.20 -4.22 -4.91
N LEU A 58 6.50 -4.42 -4.67
CA LEU A 58 7.51 -3.37 -4.73
C LEU A 58 8.14 -3.21 -6.11
N PHE A 59 8.32 -4.31 -6.86
CA PHE A 59 9.15 -4.30 -8.07
C PHE A 59 8.42 -4.67 -9.36
N GLN A 60 7.16 -5.13 -9.33
CA GLN A 60 6.48 -5.51 -10.57
C GLN A 60 6.47 -4.37 -11.60
N ASN A 61 6.13 -3.15 -11.18
CA ASN A 61 6.06 -2.01 -12.09
C ASN A 61 7.41 -1.66 -12.73
N LEU A 62 8.54 -2.02 -12.10
CA LEU A 62 9.85 -1.88 -12.71
C LEU A 62 9.98 -2.79 -13.93
N PHE A 63 9.59 -4.06 -13.82
CA PHE A 63 9.63 -5.01 -14.94
C PHE A 63 8.62 -4.65 -16.03
N VAL A 64 7.43 -4.19 -15.64
CA VAL A 64 6.43 -3.64 -16.58
C VAL A 64 7.00 -2.45 -17.34
N SER A 65 7.70 -1.55 -16.65
CA SER A 65 8.35 -0.41 -17.29
C SER A 65 9.45 -0.86 -18.24
N ILE A 66 10.39 -1.70 -17.80
CA ILE A 66 11.50 -2.20 -18.62
C ILE A 66 10.99 -2.83 -19.92
N LEU A 67 9.89 -3.58 -19.84
CA LEU A 67 9.29 -4.29 -20.97
C LEU A 67 8.13 -3.53 -21.63
N SER A 68 7.95 -2.25 -21.32
CA SER A 68 6.82 -1.46 -21.80
C SER A 68 6.79 -1.28 -23.32
N SER A 69 7.91 -1.49 -24.02
CA SER A 69 7.99 -1.49 -25.49
C SER A 69 7.21 -2.64 -26.14
N TYR A 70 6.89 -3.69 -25.39
CA TYR A 70 6.08 -4.82 -25.85
C TYR A 70 4.58 -4.62 -25.60
N ILE A 71 4.20 -3.56 -24.88
CA ILE A 71 2.82 -3.24 -24.56
C ILE A 71 2.30 -2.28 -25.63
N SER A 72 1.12 -2.57 -26.18
CA SER A 72 0.58 -1.80 -27.31
C SER A 72 -0.52 -0.82 -26.92
N THR A 73 -1.18 -1.04 -25.77
CA THR A 73 -2.37 -0.27 -25.38
C THR A 73 -2.40 0.08 -23.90
N GLU A 74 -3.10 1.17 -23.55
CA GLU A 74 -3.35 1.57 -22.15
C GLU A 74 -4.09 0.49 -21.36
N SER A 75 -5.09 -0.16 -21.97
CA SER A 75 -5.85 -1.24 -21.35
C SER A 75 -4.99 -2.45 -21.02
N GLU A 76 -4.04 -2.81 -21.89
CA GLU A 76 -3.07 -3.86 -21.66
C GLU A 76 -2.12 -3.50 -20.50
N MET A 77 -1.62 -2.26 -20.45
CA MET A 77 -0.78 -1.79 -19.34
C MET A 77 -1.52 -1.90 -17.99
N GLU A 78 -2.77 -1.44 -17.92
CA GLU A 78 -3.58 -1.52 -16.70
C GLU A 78 -3.90 -2.97 -16.30
N PHE A 79 -4.09 -3.85 -17.27
CA PHE A 79 -4.26 -5.27 -17.04
C PHE A 79 -2.99 -5.91 -16.45
N ILE A 80 -1.82 -5.60 -17.03
CA ILE A 80 -0.53 -6.14 -16.55
C ILE A 80 -0.26 -5.70 -15.10
N LYS A 81 -0.57 -4.45 -14.75
CA LYS A 81 -0.47 -3.95 -13.37
C LYS A 81 -1.30 -4.80 -12.38
N GLY A 82 -2.30 -5.55 -12.84
CA GLY A 82 -3.12 -6.45 -12.02
C GLY A 82 -2.52 -7.83 -11.72
N TYR A 83 -1.40 -8.22 -12.35
CA TYR A 83 -0.79 -9.53 -12.07
C TYR A 83 -0.28 -9.68 -10.64
N ASN A 84 0.14 -8.59 -9.98
CA ASN A 84 0.60 -8.63 -8.59
C ASN A 84 -0.50 -9.17 -7.68
N PHE A 85 -1.73 -8.70 -7.92
CA PHE A 85 -2.91 -9.12 -7.22
C PHE A 85 -3.26 -10.56 -7.55
N LEU A 86 -3.23 -10.96 -8.83
CA LEU A 86 -3.50 -12.34 -9.22
C LEU A 86 -2.58 -13.31 -8.48
N VAL A 87 -1.26 -13.10 -8.54
CA VAL A 87 -0.29 -13.99 -7.90
C VAL A 87 -0.50 -14.02 -6.38
N CYS A 88 -0.65 -12.86 -5.74
CA CYS A 88 -0.89 -12.79 -4.29
C CYS A 88 -2.22 -13.44 -3.88
N ALA A 89 -3.27 -13.26 -4.68
CA ALA A 89 -4.58 -13.86 -4.45
C ALA A 89 -4.54 -15.38 -4.59
N VAL A 90 -3.85 -15.91 -5.59
CA VAL A 90 -3.66 -17.36 -5.76
C VAL A 90 -2.83 -17.94 -4.61
N MET A 91 -1.73 -17.28 -4.22
CA MET A 91 -0.94 -17.69 -3.06
C MET A 91 -1.80 -17.72 -1.78
N TRP A 92 -2.64 -16.70 -1.59
CA TRP A 92 -3.57 -16.65 -0.48
C TRP A 92 -4.63 -17.76 -0.55
N LEU A 93 -5.25 -17.99 -1.71
CA LEU A 93 -6.27 -19.03 -1.91
C LEU A 93 -5.73 -20.42 -1.62
N VAL A 94 -4.54 -20.74 -2.13
CA VAL A 94 -3.88 -22.04 -1.87
C VAL A 94 -3.57 -22.17 -0.39
N THR A 95 -3.06 -21.11 0.25
CA THR A 95 -2.78 -21.12 1.70
C THR A 95 -4.07 -21.31 2.52
N LEU A 96 -5.17 -20.68 2.11
CA LEU A 96 -6.48 -20.82 2.73
C LEU A 96 -7.04 -22.25 2.54
N ALA A 97 -6.88 -22.83 1.35
CA ALA A 97 -7.29 -24.21 1.07
C ALA A 97 -6.52 -25.20 1.96
N LEU A 98 -5.19 -25.06 2.06
CA LEU A 98 -4.36 -25.88 2.94
C LEU A 98 -4.75 -25.72 4.41
N TYR A 99 -5.12 -24.50 4.83
CA TYR A 99 -5.66 -24.25 6.17
C TYR A 99 -7.02 -24.94 6.41
N ALA A 100 -7.92 -24.91 5.43
CA ALA A 100 -9.20 -25.61 5.51
C ALA A 100 -9.01 -27.14 5.58
N LEU A 101 -8.05 -27.67 4.82
CA LEU A 101 -7.63 -29.08 4.83
C LEU A 101 -6.83 -29.50 6.08
N ARG A 102 -6.57 -28.57 7.01
CA ARG A 102 -5.79 -28.79 8.25
C ARG A 102 -4.30 -29.10 8.00
N GLU A 103 -3.76 -28.68 6.86
CA GLU A 103 -2.33 -28.75 6.52
C GLU A 103 -1.55 -27.49 6.93
N ARG A 104 -2.21 -26.55 7.63
CA ARG A 104 -1.61 -25.38 8.26
C ARG A 104 -1.97 -25.34 9.73
N ASN A 105 -1.16 -24.63 10.52
CA ASN A 105 -1.37 -24.56 11.96
C ASN A 105 -2.75 -23.98 12.30
N ARG A 106 -3.45 -24.62 13.24
CA ARG A 106 -4.74 -24.18 13.76
C ARG A 106 -4.65 -24.04 15.26
N SER A 107 -4.97 -22.86 15.73
CA SER A 107 -5.24 -22.59 17.13
C SER A 107 -6.55 -21.79 17.23
N PRO A 108 -7.24 -21.79 18.38
CA PRO A 108 -8.46 -21.00 18.56
C PRO A 108 -8.27 -19.51 18.24
N ASP A 109 -7.07 -18.97 18.49
CA ASP A 109 -6.72 -17.59 18.16
C ASP A 109 -6.53 -17.37 16.65
N ILE A 110 -5.85 -18.29 15.96
CA ILE A 110 -5.74 -18.25 14.49
C ILE A 110 -7.13 -18.36 13.86
N ASP A 111 -7.95 -19.32 14.31
CA ASP A 111 -9.32 -19.49 13.82
C ASP A 111 -10.16 -18.23 14.01
N ARG A 112 -10.03 -17.54 15.15
CA ARG A 112 -10.71 -16.26 15.40
C ARG A 112 -10.24 -15.16 14.44
N ILE A 113 -8.92 -15.02 14.26
CA ILE A 113 -8.35 -14.00 13.36
C ILE A 113 -8.76 -14.27 11.91
N MET A 114 -8.67 -15.52 11.47
CA MET A 114 -9.07 -15.94 10.12
C MET A 114 -10.56 -15.69 9.89
N LYS A 115 -11.43 -16.02 10.85
CA LYS A 115 -12.87 -15.74 10.75
C LYS A 115 -13.16 -14.25 10.57
N TRP A 116 -12.50 -13.38 11.34
CA TRP A 116 -12.66 -11.92 11.19
C TRP A 116 -12.19 -11.42 9.82
N GLY A 117 -11.06 -11.91 9.32
CA GLY A 117 -10.58 -11.55 7.99
C GLY A 117 -11.50 -12.07 6.87
N LEU A 118 -12.04 -13.29 7.01
CA LEU A 118 -13.02 -13.85 6.05
C LEU A 118 -14.35 -13.08 6.07
N ILE A 119 -14.84 -12.66 7.24
CA ILE A 119 -16.02 -11.78 7.35
C ILE A 119 -15.74 -10.47 6.62
N THR A 120 -14.56 -9.88 6.83
CA THR A 120 -14.16 -8.64 6.17
C THR A 120 -14.15 -8.80 4.65
N LEU A 121 -13.52 -9.86 4.14
CA LEU A 121 -13.50 -10.17 2.71
C LEU A 121 -14.90 -10.43 2.15
N ALA A 122 -15.76 -11.15 2.88
CA ALA A 122 -17.14 -11.39 2.47
C ALA A 122 -17.93 -10.07 2.35
N THR A 123 -17.74 -9.15 3.30
CA THR A 123 -18.34 -7.81 3.24
C THR A 123 -17.84 -7.04 2.02
N VAL A 124 -16.53 -6.99 1.79
CA VAL A 124 -15.94 -6.32 0.61
C VAL A 124 -16.47 -6.94 -0.69
N THR A 125 -16.54 -8.27 -0.78
CA THR A 125 -17.09 -8.98 -1.95
C THR A 125 -18.56 -8.67 -2.18
N ALA A 126 -19.38 -8.53 -1.13
CA ALA A 126 -20.78 -8.15 -1.28
C ALA A 126 -20.93 -6.75 -1.92
N TYR A 127 -20.12 -5.76 -1.49
CA TYR A 127 -20.13 -4.43 -2.09
C TYR A 127 -19.45 -4.39 -3.46
N PHE A 128 -18.49 -5.28 -3.73
CA PHE A 128 -17.97 -5.50 -5.07
C PHE A 128 -19.07 -5.95 -6.02
N LEU A 129 -19.86 -6.96 -5.64
CA LEU A 129 -20.96 -7.46 -6.49
C LEU A 129 -22.00 -6.38 -6.76
N LEU A 130 -22.33 -5.55 -5.75
CA LEU A 130 -23.22 -4.40 -5.91
C LEU A 130 -22.63 -3.32 -6.83
N GLY A 131 -21.32 -3.08 -6.73
CA GLY A 131 -20.61 -2.12 -7.58
C GLY A 131 -20.44 -2.59 -9.01
N ALA A 132 -20.22 -3.89 -9.21
CA ALA A 132 -19.96 -4.48 -10.51
C ALA A 132 -21.18 -4.44 -11.45
N THR A 133 -22.40 -4.29 -10.91
CA THR A 133 -23.60 -4.05 -11.72
C THR A 133 -23.68 -2.63 -12.29
N GLN A 134 -22.86 -1.71 -11.77
CA GLN A 134 -22.81 -0.30 -12.18
C GLN A 134 -21.55 -0.01 -13.00
N ASP A 135 -20.37 -0.28 -12.43
CA ASP A 135 -19.07 -0.17 -13.11
C ASP A 135 -18.17 -1.33 -12.69
N SER A 136 -18.15 -2.37 -13.51
CA SER A 136 -17.34 -3.58 -13.27
C SER A 136 -15.83 -3.31 -13.24
N ARG A 137 -15.34 -2.31 -13.99
CA ARG A 137 -13.91 -2.01 -14.08
C ARG A 137 -13.44 -1.33 -12.80
N ALA A 138 -14.11 -0.25 -12.40
CA ALA A 138 -13.77 0.45 -11.16
C ALA A 138 -13.96 -0.47 -9.94
N ALA A 139 -15.08 -1.21 -9.88
CA ALA A 139 -15.34 -2.15 -8.79
C ALA A 139 -14.22 -3.19 -8.62
N LEU A 140 -13.70 -3.74 -9.73
CA LEU A 140 -12.59 -4.71 -9.70
C LEU A 140 -11.30 -4.08 -9.16
N VAL A 141 -11.00 -2.84 -9.53
CA VAL A 141 -9.79 -2.14 -9.04
C VAL A 141 -9.88 -1.87 -7.54
N TYR A 142 -11.04 -1.42 -7.03
CA TYR A 142 -11.23 -1.25 -5.59
C TYR A 142 -11.22 -2.58 -4.83
N LEU A 143 -11.84 -3.63 -5.38
CA LEU A 143 -11.76 -4.97 -4.80
C LEU A 143 -10.29 -5.38 -4.62
N ARG A 144 -9.47 -5.23 -5.67
CA ARG A 144 -8.04 -5.51 -5.62
C ARG A 144 -7.36 -4.75 -4.49
N ASN A 145 -7.58 -3.44 -4.43
CA ASN A 145 -6.88 -2.56 -3.50
C ASN A 145 -7.30 -2.78 -2.03
N ILE A 146 -8.57 -3.10 -1.78
CA ILE A 146 -9.10 -3.35 -0.43
C ILE A 146 -8.79 -4.78 0.05
N ALA A 147 -8.87 -5.78 -0.85
CA ALA A 147 -8.68 -7.18 -0.49
C ALA A 147 -7.20 -7.56 -0.35
N LEU A 148 -6.31 -6.99 -1.17
CA LEU A 148 -4.89 -7.37 -1.20
C LEU A 148 -4.20 -7.25 0.17
N PRO A 149 -4.35 -6.16 0.95
CA PRO A 149 -3.74 -6.08 2.28
C PRO A 149 -4.23 -7.19 3.23
N ILE A 150 -5.48 -7.64 3.11
CA ILE A 150 -6.04 -8.75 3.89
C ILE A 150 -5.46 -10.09 3.43
N PHE A 151 -5.30 -10.29 2.11
CA PHE A 151 -4.64 -11.48 1.56
C PHE A 151 -3.21 -11.59 2.06
N LEU A 152 -2.45 -10.49 2.01
CA LEU A 152 -1.06 -10.44 2.49
C LEU A 152 -0.98 -10.70 4.00
N PHE A 153 -1.90 -10.14 4.78
CA PHE A 153 -1.99 -10.42 6.23
C PHE A 153 -2.21 -11.90 6.50
N GLN A 154 -3.26 -12.51 5.91
CA GLN A 154 -3.64 -13.89 6.19
C GLN A 154 -2.60 -14.90 5.67
N LEU A 155 -2.05 -14.65 4.48
CA LEU A 155 -0.91 -15.40 3.94
C LEU A 155 0.25 -15.40 4.94
N SER A 156 0.65 -14.20 5.38
CA SER A 156 1.78 -14.04 6.30
C SER A 156 1.55 -14.65 7.67
N LEU A 157 0.35 -14.47 8.21
CA LEU A 157 -0.09 -15.05 9.47
C LEU A 157 0.02 -16.57 9.45
N LEU A 158 -0.60 -17.21 8.46
CA LEU A 158 -0.65 -18.67 8.37
C LEU A 158 0.72 -19.27 8.07
N THR A 159 1.52 -18.62 7.23
CA THR A 159 2.89 -19.06 6.96
C THR A 159 3.75 -18.93 8.22
N ALA A 160 3.75 -17.79 8.91
CA ALA A 160 4.60 -17.59 10.10
C ALA A 160 4.14 -18.40 11.32
N ALA A 161 2.84 -18.73 11.38
CA ALA A 161 2.29 -19.64 12.37
C ALA A 161 2.66 -21.12 12.13
N THR A 162 2.99 -21.48 10.88
CA THR A 162 3.27 -22.86 10.49
C THR A 162 4.77 -23.12 10.33
N PHE A 163 5.54 -22.16 9.83
CA PHE A 163 6.95 -22.32 9.48
C PHE A 163 7.83 -21.32 10.22
N GLU A 164 9.09 -21.70 10.47
CA GLU A 164 10.11 -20.73 10.85
C GLU A 164 10.50 -19.91 9.62
N ILE A 165 10.25 -18.59 9.67
CA ILE A 165 10.55 -17.68 8.57
C ILE A 165 11.72 -16.78 8.96
N ARG A 166 12.77 -16.80 8.14
CA ARG A 166 13.92 -15.89 8.26
C ARG A 166 13.81 -14.74 7.27
N ILE A 167 12.86 -13.83 7.53
CA ILE A 167 12.55 -12.76 6.58
C ILE A 167 13.54 -11.59 6.62
N THR A 168 14.23 -11.37 7.73
CA THR A 168 15.07 -10.18 7.93
C THR A 168 16.14 -9.98 6.86
N PRO A 169 16.98 -10.98 6.52
CA PRO A 169 18.01 -10.79 5.49
C PRO A 169 17.41 -10.44 4.12
N PHE A 170 16.27 -11.04 3.79
CA PHE A 170 15.55 -10.76 2.55
C PHE A 170 15.07 -9.31 2.50
N LEU A 171 14.41 -8.82 3.55
CA LEU A 171 13.91 -7.44 3.62
C LEU A 171 15.03 -6.41 3.65
N VAL A 172 16.18 -6.71 4.26
CA VAL A 172 17.36 -5.84 4.19
C VAL A 172 17.82 -5.68 2.75
N ILE A 173 17.88 -6.76 1.96
CA ILE A 173 18.28 -6.69 0.56
C ILE A 173 17.21 -5.97 -0.28
N VAL A 174 15.93 -6.22 -0.04
CA VAL A 174 14.83 -5.46 -0.68
C VAL A 174 14.99 -3.96 -0.42
N ALA A 175 15.25 -3.57 0.83
CA ALA A 175 15.50 -2.17 1.19
C ALA A 175 16.74 -1.61 0.48
N MET A 176 17.83 -2.37 0.41
CA MET A 176 19.01 -1.98 -0.36
C MET A 176 18.68 -1.75 -1.84
N LEU A 177 17.91 -2.64 -2.48
CA LEU A 177 17.50 -2.49 -3.87
C LEU A 177 16.63 -1.25 -4.07
N LEU A 178 15.66 -0.98 -3.19
CA LEU A 178 14.86 0.24 -3.23
C LEU A 178 15.72 1.50 -3.13
N ILE A 179 16.71 1.49 -2.22
CA ILE A 179 17.64 2.60 -2.04
C ILE A 179 18.50 2.81 -3.28
N VAL A 180 19.04 1.73 -3.86
CA VAL A 180 19.84 1.79 -5.10
C VAL A 180 19.01 2.32 -6.26
N CYS A 181 17.79 1.84 -6.46
CA CYS A 181 16.89 2.35 -7.49
C CYS A 181 16.59 3.85 -7.28
N GLY A 182 16.25 4.25 -6.05
CA GLY A 182 15.94 5.65 -5.72
C GLY A 182 17.12 6.59 -5.94
N TYR A 183 18.33 6.20 -5.52
CA TYR A 183 19.53 7.01 -5.78
C TYR A 183 19.93 7.03 -7.25
N THR A 184 19.73 5.93 -7.97
CA THR A 184 19.97 5.90 -9.42
C THR A 184 19.04 6.87 -10.14
N GLU A 185 17.74 6.88 -9.81
CA GLU A 185 16.79 7.83 -10.37
C GLU A 185 17.08 9.28 -9.96
N LEU A 186 17.49 9.51 -8.71
CA LEU A 186 17.78 10.85 -8.18
C LEU A 186 19.03 11.46 -8.83
N LEU A 187 20.10 10.68 -8.95
CA LEU A 187 21.41 11.17 -9.40
C LEU A 187 21.60 11.04 -10.92
N PHE A 188 20.94 10.06 -11.56
CA PHE A 188 21.13 9.72 -12.97
C PHE A 188 19.76 9.55 -13.67
N ARG A 189 18.92 10.59 -13.62
CA ARG A 189 17.52 10.53 -14.09
C ARG A 189 17.38 10.06 -15.53
N ASP A 190 18.12 10.62 -16.46
CA ASP A 190 18.00 10.28 -17.88
C ASP A 190 18.44 8.83 -18.14
N PHE A 191 19.52 8.39 -17.47
CA PHE A 191 19.96 7.01 -17.50
C PHE A 191 18.89 6.08 -16.94
N TRP A 192 18.31 6.41 -15.79
CA TRP A 192 17.21 5.64 -15.18
C TRP A 192 16.04 5.49 -16.14
N LEU A 193 15.53 6.61 -16.68
CA LEU A 193 14.41 6.59 -17.64
C LEU A 193 14.75 5.82 -18.91
N HIS A 194 16.01 5.83 -19.36
CA HIS A 194 16.44 5.04 -20.51
C HIS A 194 16.45 3.54 -20.20
N ILE A 195 17.10 3.11 -19.12
CA ILE A 195 17.22 1.67 -18.80
C ILE A 195 15.90 1.04 -18.36
N THR A 196 15.01 1.80 -17.74
CA THR A 196 13.69 1.30 -17.34
C THR A 196 12.66 1.48 -18.44
N ASN A 197 13.03 2.01 -19.61
CA ASN A 197 12.10 2.42 -20.64
C ASN A 197 10.95 3.29 -20.10
N GLY A 198 11.30 4.20 -19.17
CA GLY A 198 10.36 5.04 -18.44
C GLY A 198 9.58 5.98 -19.36
N TYR A 199 10.21 6.51 -20.41
CA TYR A 199 9.52 7.37 -21.38
C TYR A 199 8.34 6.65 -22.05
N THR A 200 8.52 5.40 -22.48
CA THR A 200 7.43 4.60 -23.05
C THR A 200 6.36 4.28 -22.00
N PHE A 201 6.76 3.92 -20.78
CA PHE A 201 5.82 3.65 -19.70
C PHE A 201 4.92 4.87 -19.40
N TRP A 202 5.51 6.05 -19.23
CA TRP A 202 4.79 7.27 -18.88
C TRP A 202 4.02 7.89 -20.04
N HIS A 203 4.33 7.51 -21.28
CA HIS A 203 3.56 7.93 -22.45
C HIS A 203 2.12 7.40 -22.41
N PHE A 204 1.89 6.20 -21.88
CA PHE A 204 0.52 5.69 -21.70
C PHE A 204 -0.30 6.56 -20.75
N ASP A 205 0.30 7.04 -19.66
CA ASP A 205 -0.34 7.98 -18.72
C ASP A 205 -0.56 9.37 -19.36
N GLU A 206 0.34 9.79 -20.26
CA GLU A 206 0.17 11.01 -21.05
C GLU A 206 -1.04 10.94 -21.97
N LEU A 207 -1.20 9.83 -22.71
CA LEU A 207 -2.34 9.62 -23.61
C LEU A 207 -3.67 9.71 -22.85
N LYS A 208 -3.72 9.18 -21.62
CA LYS A 208 -4.90 9.24 -20.76
C LYS A 208 -5.23 10.68 -20.36
N ALA A 209 -4.24 11.43 -19.87
CA ALA A 209 -4.43 12.81 -19.41
C ALA A 209 -4.73 13.80 -20.56
N SER A 210 -4.16 13.56 -21.75
CA SER A 210 -4.47 14.33 -22.95
C SER A 210 -5.90 14.09 -23.45
N ARG A 211 -6.37 12.84 -23.41
CA ARG A 211 -7.74 12.49 -23.81
C ARG A 211 -8.81 13.02 -22.85
N SER A 212 -8.48 13.19 -21.57
CA SER A 212 -9.40 13.73 -20.56
C SER A 212 -9.48 15.26 -20.56
N GLY A 213 -8.64 15.95 -21.34
CA GLY A 213 -8.57 17.43 -21.35
C GLY A 213 -7.91 18.04 -20.12
N ALA A 214 -7.32 17.21 -19.24
CA ALA A 214 -6.71 17.67 -17.99
C ALA A 214 -5.59 18.70 -18.23
N TRP A 215 -4.74 18.48 -19.25
CA TRP A 215 -3.66 19.41 -19.59
C TRP A 215 -4.15 20.74 -20.15
N GLU A 216 -5.25 20.72 -20.90
CA GLU A 216 -5.85 21.95 -21.39
C GLU A 216 -6.42 22.78 -20.23
N ALA A 217 -7.04 22.11 -19.25
CA ALA A 217 -7.53 22.75 -18.04
C ALA A 217 -6.38 23.35 -17.20
N GLU A 218 -5.29 22.60 -17.00
CA GLU A 218 -4.12 23.08 -16.25
C GLU A 218 -3.42 24.26 -16.95
N MET A 219 -3.28 24.20 -18.28
CA MET A 219 -2.76 25.31 -19.08
C MET A 219 -3.62 26.56 -18.92
N ARG A 220 -4.96 26.43 -18.97
CA ARG A 220 -5.86 27.57 -18.79
C ARG A 220 -5.79 28.16 -17.38
N ALA A 221 -5.57 27.32 -16.36
CA ALA A 221 -5.53 27.74 -14.97
C ALA A 221 -4.20 28.38 -14.55
N THR A 222 -3.07 27.82 -15.02
CA THR A 222 -1.73 28.18 -14.53
C THR A 222 -0.85 28.87 -15.57
N GLY A 223 -1.24 28.80 -16.85
CA GLY A 223 -0.40 29.21 -17.97
C GLY A 223 0.80 28.30 -18.25
N ASN A 224 0.99 27.23 -17.46
CA ASN A 224 2.08 26.28 -17.67
C ASN A 224 1.67 25.21 -18.68
N VAL A 225 2.58 24.91 -19.61
CA VAL A 225 2.47 23.77 -20.53
C VAL A 225 3.65 22.85 -20.26
N PRO A 226 3.44 21.65 -19.70
CA PRO A 226 4.50 20.67 -19.57
C PRO A 226 4.93 20.23 -20.98
N VAL A 227 6.19 20.51 -21.35
CA VAL A 227 6.74 20.20 -22.68
C VAL A 227 7.51 18.88 -22.70
N ASP A 228 7.92 18.38 -21.53
CA ASP A 228 8.58 17.08 -21.39
C ASP A 228 8.11 16.36 -20.11
N LEU A 229 8.36 15.04 -20.05
CA LEU A 229 8.07 14.19 -18.90
C LEU A 229 8.76 14.70 -17.61
N ILE A 230 9.96 15.25 -17.71
CA ILE A 230 10.69 15.79 -16.56
C ILE A 230 9.97 16.98 -15.94
N ASP A 231 9.30 17.82 -16.74
CA ASP A 231 8.53 18.94 -16.22
C ASP A 231 7.31 18.44 -15.43
N ARG A 232 6.68 17.34 -15.87
CA ARG A 232 5.58 16.67 -15.16
C ARG A 232 6.00 16.08 -13.81
N PHE A 233 7.29 15.88 -13.59
CA PHE A 233 7.83 15.36 -12.34
C PHE A 233 8.20 16.47 -11.34
N ARG A 234 8.05 17.74 -11.72
CA ARG A 234 8.33 18.88 -10.83
C ARG A 234 7.08 19.24 -10.03
N PHE A 235 7.24 19.27 -8.71
CA PHE A 235 6.17 19.62 -7.77
C PHE A 235 6.69 20.60 -6.72
N SER A 236 5.80 21.45 -6.19
CA SER A 236 6.06 22.18 -4.95
C SER A 236 6.28 21.19 -3.81
N PHE A 237 7.25 21.45 -2.94
CA PHE A 237 7.54 20.56 -1.81
C PHE A 237 6.29 20.34 -0.96
N LEU A 238 5.96 19.06 -0.74
CA LEU A 238 4.76 18.60 -0.07
C LEU A 238 3.45 19.18 -0.65
N ASN A 239 3.42 19.56 -1.93
CA ASN A 239 2.25 20.22 -2.54
C ASN A 239 1.73 21.39 -1.67
N SER A 240 2.64 22.19 -1.09
CA SER A 240 2.28 23.26 -0.16
C SER A 240 2.92 24.58 -0.58
N PRO A 241 2.13 25.68 -0.64
CA PRO A 241 2.67 27.00 -0.93
C PRO A 241 3.54 27.54 0.21
N LEU A 242 3.45 26.94 1.41
CA LEU A 242 4.16 27.38 2.62
C LEU A 242 5.70 27.36 2.49
N PHE A 243 6.23 26.64 1.51
CA PHE A 243 7.68 26.50 1.27
C PHE A 243 8.14 27.16 -0.03
N GLU A 244 7.26 27.87 -0.74
CA GLU A 244 7.60 28.53 -2.01
C GLU A 244 8.59 29.68 -1.80
N ASP A 245 8.44 30.44 -0.71
CA ASP A 245 9.36 31.51 -0.32
C ASP A 245 10.79 31.00 -0.03
N LEU A 246 10.95 29.70 0.25
CA LEU A 246 12.25 29.04 0.46
C LEU A 246 12.86 28.50 -0.84
N GLY A 247 12.23 28.76 -1.99
CA GLY A 247 12.69 28.24 -3.29
C GLY A 247 12.42 26.74 -3.49
N LEU A 248 11.59 26.12 -2.64
CA LEU A 248 11.22 24.69 -2.73
C LEU A 248 9.99 24.44 -3.60
N SER A 249 9.68 25.37 -4.52
CA SER A 249 8.51 25.33 -5.39
C SER A 249 8.66 24.40 -6.60
N LYS A 250 9.87 23.90 -6.90
CA LYS A 250 10.13 23.06 -8.09
C LYS A 250 11.08 21.90 -7.80
N LEU A 251 10.71 21.03 -6.87
CA LEU A 251 11.47 19.81 -6.61
C LEU A 251 11.13 18.72 -7.63
N LEU A 252 12.15 18.06 -8.16
CA LEU A 252 11.98 16.91 -9.03
C LEU A 252 11.69 15.67 -8.17
N ARG A 253 10.47 15.16 -8.27
CA ARG A 253 10.01 14.01 -7.49
C ARG A 253 10.63 12.71 -8.00
N ILE A 254 10.89 11.78 -7.09
CA ILE A 254 11.34 10.41 -7.42
C ILE A 254 10.18 9.41 -7.34
N PHE A 255 10.17 8.46 -8.27
CA PHE A 255 9.08 7.50 -8.48
C PHE A 255 9.47 6.06 -8.10
N GLY A 256 10.78 5.80 -8.05
CA GLY A 256 11.39 4.52 -7.73
C GLY A 256 10.99 3.38 -8.68
N PRO A 257 11.27 2.13 -8.29
CA PRO A 257 10.88 0.96 -9.07
C PRO A 257 9.35 0.72 -9.09
N ASN A 258 8.59 1.44 -8.26
CA ASN A 258 7.14 1.38 -8.25
C ASN A 258 6.49 2.18 -9.39
N MET A 259 7.23 3.07 -10.05
CA MET A 259 6.68 4.06 -10.98
C MET A 259 5.51 4.86 -10.37
N SER A 260 5.58 5.09 -9.05
CA SER A 260 4.56 5.80 -8.28
C SER A 260 5.24 6.42 -7.06
N PRO A 261 5.27 7.75 -6.95
CA PRO A 261 6.08 8.40 -5.94
C PRO A 261 5.49 8.21 -4.54
N ILE A 262 4.17 8.03 -4.45
CA ILE A 262 3.46 7.71 -3.22
C ILE A 262 3.79 6.29 -2.76
N SER A 263 3.62 5.31 -3.65
CA SER A 263 3.90 3.90 -3.36
C SER A 263 5.36 3.72 -2.97
N PHE A 264 6.27 4.37 -3.68
CA PHE A 264 7.70 4.33 -3.38
C PHE A 264 8.01 5.00 -2.03
N ALA A 265 7.42 6.16 -1.71
CA ALA A 265 7.61 6.80 -0.41
C ALA A 265 7.18 5.91 0.76
N TYR A 266 6.03 5.23 0.67
CA TYR A 266 5.59 4.29 1.69
C TYR A 266 6.51 3.06 1.79
N GLY A 267 7.01 2.53 0.65
CA GLY A 267 7.99 1.46 0.64
C GLY A 267 9.35 1.84 1.26
N VAL A 268 9.82 3.06 0.98
CA VAL A 268 11.03 3.63 1.61
C VAL A 268 10.79 3.92 3.09
N GLY A 269 9.63 4.48 3.46
CA GLY A 269 9.26 4.73 4.85
C GLY A 269 9.17 3.44 5.68
N PHE A 270 8.55 2.39 5.12
CA PHE A 270 8.59 1.04 5.66
C PHE A 270 10.03 0.59 5.87
N SER A 271 10.88 0.73 4.85
CA SER A 271 12.27 0.27 4.88
C SER A 271 13.10 1.00 5.93
N ILE A 272 12.96 2.32 6.06
CA ILE A 272 13.63 3.13 7.09
C ILE A 272 13.29 2.57 8.48
N LEU A 273 12.00 2.45 8.77
CA LEU A 273 11.54 1.96 10.08
C LEU A 273 11.99 0.52 10.32
N PHE A 274 11.83 -0.37 9.34
CA PHE A 274 12.25 -1.75 9.45
C PHE A 274 13.75 -1.87 9.71
N LEU A 275 14.59 -1.17 8.95
CA LEU A 275 16.05 -1.18 9.11
C LEU A 275 16.49 -0.63 10.46
N PHE A 276 15.85 0.43 10.98
CA PHE A 276 16.08 0.88 12.36
C PHE A 276 15.70 -0.20 13.37
N ALA A 277 14.55 -0.84 13.19
CA ALA A 277 14.04 -1.89 14.10
C ALA A 277 14.95 -3.12 14.15
N VAL A 278 15.63 -3.48 13.05
CA VAL A 278 16.54 -4.64 12.96
C VAL A 278 18.03 -4.28 13.08
N GLY A 279 18.38 -3.01 13.36
CA GLY A 279 19.74 -2.58 13.70
C GLY A 279 20.60 -2.05 12.54
N TYR A 280 20.10 -1.96 11.32
CA TYR A 280 20.82 -1.45 10.14
C TYR A 280 20.69 0.09 10.01
N ARG A 281 21.09 0.81 11.06
CA ARG A 281 20.84 2.25 11.23
C ARG A 281 21.41 3.11 10.11
N TRP A 282 22.62 2.82 9.63
CA TRP A 282 23.26 3.59 8.57
C TRP A 282 22.54 3.47 7.24
N LEU A 283 22.04 2.28 6.91
CA LEU A 283 21.24 2.07 5.72
C LEU A 283 19.88 2.77 5.84
N ALA A 284 19.28 2.77 7.03
CA ALA A 284 18.06 3.53 7.31
C ALA A 284 18.27 5.05 7.12
N LEU A 285 19.37 5.59 7.65
CA LEU A 285 19.72 7.01 7.46
C LEU A 285 19.96 7.35 5.99
N ALA A 286 20.62 6.46 5.24
CA ALA A 286 20.83 6.65 3.80
C ALA A 286 19.50 6.67 3.01
N ALA A 287 18.42 6.08 3.51
CA ALA A 287 17.12 6.10 2.84
C ALA A 287 16.29 7.38 3.12
N ILE A 288 16.61 8.15 4.15
CA ILE A 288 15.86 9.37 4.53
C ILE A 288 15.84 10.43 3.41
N PRO A 289 16.97 10.75 2.73
CA PRO A 289 16.94 11.71 1.63
C PRO A 289 15.96 11.31 0.54
N LEU A 290 15.90 10.02 0.20
CA LEU A 290 14.96 9.51 -0.80
C LEU A 290 13.50 9.78 -0.38
N LEU A 291 13.16 9.52 0.88
CA LEU A 291 11.81 9.82 1.40
C LEU A 291 11.44 11.32 1.27
N ILE A 292 12.40 12.21 1.50
CA ILE A 292 12.20 13.67 1.34
C ILE A 292 11.98 14.02 -0.13
N PHE A 293 12.79 13.50 -1.05
CA PHE A 293 12.65 13.73 -2.49
C PHE A 293 11.41 13.06 -3.10
N CYS A 294 10.82 12.05 -2.45
CA CYS A 294 9.49 11.57 -2.83
C CYS A 294 8.40 12.62 -2.55
N SER A 295 8.61 13.54 -1.60
CA SER A 295 7.70 14.63 -1.27
C SER A 295 6.26 14.17 -0.93
N VAL A 296 6.13 13.13 -0.09
CA VAL A 296 4.84 12.56 0.34
C VAL A 296 4.61 12.79 1.83
N LYS A 297 3.64 13.64 2.18
CA LYS A 297 3.28 13.97 3.58
C LYS A 297 2.99 12.72 4.41
N GLY A 298 2.13 11.83 3.91
CA GLY A 298 1.69 10.64 4.65
C GLY A 298 2.84 9.71 5.05
N ALA A 299 3.79 9.45 4.15
CA ALA A 299 4.93 8.60 4.43
C ALA A 299 5.94 9.26 5.40
N LEU A 300 6.13 10.58 5.34
CA LEU A 300 6.94 11.31 6.32
C LEU A 300 6.31 11.27 7.71
N ILE A 301 5.00 11.49 7.79
CA ILE A 301 4.24 11.41 9.05
C ILE A 301 4.32 10.00 9.62
N LEU A 302 4.22 8.96 8.80
CA LEU A 302 4.41 7.57 9.22
C LEU A 302 5.76 7.36 9.91
N VAL A 303 6.87 7.78 9.28
CA VAL A 303 8.21 7.60 9.85
C VAL A 303 8.38 8.40 11.15
N ALA A 304 8.01 9.68 11.14
CA ALA A 304 8.14 10.55 12.31
C ALA A 304 7.30 10.02 13.49
N PHE A 305 6.05 9.65 13.23
CA PHE A 305 5.13 9.20 14.27
C PHE A 305 5.56 7.87 14.89
N VAL A 306 5.97 6.89 14.07
CA VAL A 306 6.45 5.61 14.60
C VAL A 306 7.75 5.78 15.40
N ALA A 307 8.68 6.61 14.94
CA ALA A 307 9.89 6.92 15.69
C ALA A 307 9.60 7.58 17.04
N LEU A 308 8.66 8.53 17.08
CA LEU A 308 8.17 9.15 18.31
C LEU A 308 7.48 8.14 19.22
N ALA A 309 6.67 7.23 18.66
CA ALA A 309 6.00 6.19 19.43
C ALA A 309 7.00 5.19 20.04
N TRP A 310 8.06 4.80 19.33
CA TRP A 310 9.13 3.99 19.92
C TRP A 310 9.82 4.70 21.08
N THR A 311 10.21 5.95 20.86
CA THR A 311 10.90 6.77 21.86
C THR A 311 10.01 6.99 23.09
N SER A 312 8.74 7.34 22.87
CA SER A 312 7.74 7.49 23.92
C SER A 312 7.50 6.18 24.66
N THR A 313 7.46 5.04 23.96
CA THR A 313 7.28 3.74 24.63
C THR A 313 8.43 3.44 25.57
N TRP A 314 9.65 3.78 25.17
CA TRP A 314 10.82 3.64 26.01
C TRP A 314 10.81 4.59 27.23
N LEU A 315 10.35 5.84 27.06
CA LEU A 315 10.35 6.86 28.11
C LEU A 315 9.17 6.77 29.08
N LEU A 316 7.96 6.55 28.55
CA LEU A 316 6.69 6.69 29.26
C LEU A 316 5.95 5.35 29.44
N GLY A 317 6.45 4.29 28.80
CA GLY A 317 5.81 2.98 28.77
C GLY A 317 4.76 2.84 27.64
N PRO A 318 4.40 1.58 27.30
CA PRO A 318 3.61 1.28 26.10
C PRO A 318 2.14 1.71 26.18
N VAL A 319 1.54 1.71 27.37
CA VAL A 319 0.12 2.07 27.58
C VAL A 319 -0.09 3.57 27.44
N ILE A 320 0.72 4.37 28.15
CA ILE A 320 0.69 5.84 28.05
C ILE A 320 0.97 6.25 26.60
N THR A 321 1.94 5.59 25.96
CA THR A 321 2.27 5.87 24.56
C THR A 321 1.12 5.54 23.61
N LEU A 322 0.41 4.43 23.78
CA LEU A 322 -0.77 4.14 22.96
C LEU A 322 -1.85 5.20 23.15
N ALA A 323 -2.17 5.55 24.40
CA ALA A 323 -3.18 6.57 24.68
C ALA A 323 -2.79 7.93 24.07
N GLY A 324 -1.54 8.35 24.27
CA GLY A 324 -0.99 9.57 23.68
C GLY A 324 -0.97 9.53 22.15
N ALA A 325 -0.65 8.37 21.56
CA ALA A 325 -0.67 8.19 20.12
C ALA A 325 -2.08 8.31 19.53
N VAL A 326 -3.08 7.69 20.15
CA VAL A 326 -4.49 7.81 19.72
C VAL A 326 -4.94 9.27 19.81
N VAL A 327 -4.64 9.97 20.90
CA VAL A 327 -4.94 11.41 21.06
C VAL A 327 -4.23 12.25 20.01
N ALA A 328 -2.94 12.03 19.79
CA ALA A 328 -2.16 12.77 18.79
C ALA A 328 -2.69 12.55 17.37
N LEU A 329 -3.07 11.33 17.01
CA LEU A 329 -3.67 11.02 15.70
C LEU A 329 -5.05 11.65 15.53
N MET A 330 -5.89 11.67 16.57
CA MET A 330 -7.17 12.37 16.54
C MET A 330 -6.98 13.88 16.37
N LEU A 331 -6.06 14.49 17.14
CA LEU A 331 -5.74 15.91 17.02
C LEU A 331 -5.17 16.24 15.63
N TYR A 332 -4.25 15.42 15.12
CA TYR A 332 -3.74 15.54 13.76
C TYR A 332 -4.88 15.53 12.74
N ALA A 333 -5.81 14.57 12.83
CA ALA A 333 -6.93 14.49 11.91
C ALA A 333 -7.83 15.73 11.99
N ILE A 334 -8.19 16.17 13.20
CA ILE A 334 -9.04 17.35 13.42
C ILE A 334 -8.37 18.62 12.87
N VAL A 335 -7.07 18.83 13.16
CA VAL A 335 -6.32 19.99 12.70
C VAL A 335 -6.18 19.97 11.19
N ALA A 336 -5.84 18.82 10.59
CA ALA A 336 -5.70 18.68 9.15
C ALA A 336 -7.03 18.93 8.42
N ILE A 337 -8.16 18.43 8.93
CA ILE A 337 -9.49 18.74 8.38
C ILE A 337 -9.78 20.24 8.48
N ARG A 338 -9.56 20.86 9.65
CA ARG A 338 -9.87 22.27 9.86
C ARG A 338 -9.03 23.19 8.97
N VAL A 339 -7.72 22.96 8.94
CA VAL A 339 -6.80 23.75 8.11
C VAL A 339 -7.04 23.46 6.63
N GLY A 340 -7.24 22.20 6.24
CA GLY A 340 -7.54 21.80 4.87
C GLY A 340 -8.81 22.46 4.32
N LEU A 341 -9.87 22.55 5.13
CA LEU A 341 -11.08 23.29 4.75
C LEU A 341 -10.84 24.80 4.56
N GLN A 342 -9.94 25.40 5.35
CA GLN A 342 -9.60 26.82 5.23
C GLN A 342 -8.79 27.14 3.98
N ILE A 343 -7.90 26.22 3.57
CA ILE A 343 -7.01 26.41 2.41
C ILE A 343 -7.52 25.75 1.12
N GLY A 344 -8.69 25.11 1.16
CA GLY A 344 -9.26 24.41 0.00
C GLY A 344 -8.48 23.16 -0.41
N ASP A 345 -7.91 22.43 0.55
CA ASP A 345 -7.17 21.18 0.30
C ASP A 345 -8.09 20.11 -0.30
N PHE A 346 -7.71 19.61 -1.48
CA PHE A 346 -8.51 18.66 -2.27
C PHE A 346 -8.71 17.32 -1.58
N HIS A 347 -7.75 16.86 -0.76
CA HIS A 347 -7.91 15.61 0.00
C HIS A 347 -8.98 15.75 1.09
N VAL A 348 -9.02 16.90 1.77
CA VAL A 348 -10.02 17.18 2.81
C VAL A 348 -11.41 17.39 2.21
N ILE A 349 -11.50 18.13 1.10
CA ILE A 349 -12.76 18.32 0.36
C ILE A 349 -13.29 16.95 -0.12
N GLY A 350 -12.41 16.09 -0.62
CA GLY A 350 -12.73 14.73 -1.03
C GLY A 350 -13.24 13.86 0.12
N PHE A 351 -12.64 13.98 1.31
CA PHE A 351 -13.15 13.34 2.54
C PHE A 351 -14.56 13.84 2.91
N MET A 352 -14.79 15.15 2.87
CA MET A 352 -16.10 15.73 3.18
C MET A 352 -17.18 15.30 2.17
N GLY A 353 -16.82 15.16 0.90
CA GLY A 353 -17.72 14.59 -0.11
C GLY A 353 -18.13 13.15 0.23
N GLY A 354 -17.18 12.32 0.66
CA GLY A 354 -17.48 10.96 1.12
C GLY A 354 -18.33 10.91 2.39
N TRP A 355 -18.07 11.81 3.35
CA TRP A 355 -18.88 11.94 4.56
C TRP A 355 -20.32 12.38 4.26
N ASN A 356 -20.49 13.42 3.44
CA ASN A 356 -21.81 13.90 3.03
C ASN A 356 -22.57 12.83 2.25
N GLY A 357 -21.90 12.13 1.33
CA GLY A 357 -22.51 11.04 0.59
C GLY A 357 -22.87 9.83 1.46
N PHE A 358 -22.12 9.56 2.54
CA PHE A 358 -22.50 8.59 3.56
C PHE A 358 -23.78 9.02 4.30
N LEU A 359 -23.90 10.28 4.72
CA LEU A 359 -25.11 10.78 5.37
C LEU A 359 -26.35 10.70 4.47
N GLN A 360 -26.18 10.91 3.16
CA GLN A 360 -27.26 10.79 2.18
C GLN A 360 -27.68 9.34 1.92
N ASN A 361 -26.73 8.39 1.94
CA ASN A 361 -27.02 6.96 1.80
C ASN A 361 -26.11 6.14 2.73
N PRO A 362 -26.54 5.89 3.98
CA PRO A 362 -25.71 5.22 4.99
C PRO A 362 -25.42 3.75 4.71
N ILE A 363 -26.15 3.13 3.80
CA ILE A 363 -25.93 1.74 3.38
C ILE A 363 -24.80 1.67 2.35
N GLY A 364 -24.48 2.77 1.67
CA GLY A 364 -23.47 2.80 0.61
C GLY A 364 -24.05 2.48 -0.76
N ARG A 365 -23.16 2.47 -1.76
CA ARG A 365 -23.52 2.46 -3.20
C ARG A 365 -22.90 1.31 -3.98
N GLY A 366 -21.95 0.57 -3.40
CA GLY A 366 -21.14 -0.44 -4.10
C GLY A 366 -19.73 0.07 -4.40
N LEU A 367 -18.77 -0.85 -4.52
CA LEU A 367 -17.39 -0.50 -4.87
C LEU A 367 -17.30 0.04 -6.30
N GLY A 368 -16.41 1.00 -6.54
CA GLY A 368 -16.28 1.61 -7.88
C GLY A 368 -17.22 2.78 -8.15
N VAL A 369 -18.23 2.99 -7.30
CA VAL A 369 -19.08 4.18 -7.37
C VAL A 369 -18.36 5.32 -6.64
N GLY A 370 -17.65 6.16 -7.40
CA GLY A 370 -16.78 7.22 -6.88
C GLY A 370 -15.32 6.80 -6.63
N GLY A 371 -14.54 7.74 -6.10
CA GLY A 371 -13.11 7.67 -5.81
C GLY A 371 -12.23 7.96 -7.02
N ASN A 372 -10.91 8.01 -6.83
CA ASN A 372 -9.97 8.44 -7.88
C ASN A 372 -9.98 7.54 -9.13
N LEU A 373 -10.56 6.34 -9.01
CA LEU A 373 -10.50 5.28 -10.01
C LEU A 373 -11.82 5.12 -10.78
N SER A 374 -12.85 5.95 -10.52
CA SER A 374 -14.12 5.93 -11.26
C SER A 374 -14.13 6.86 -12.48
N GLU A 375 -14.98 6.57 -13.46
CA GLU A 375 -15.25 7.45 -14.60
C GLU A 375 -15.85 8.78 -14.11
N GLY A 376 -15.09 9.88 -14.22
CA GLY A 376 -15.53 11.22 -13.81
C GLY A 376 -14.57 12.00 -12.92
N TYR A 377 -13.50 11.38 -12.40
CA TYR A 377 -12.49 12.07 -11.58
C TYR A 377 -11.87 13.28 -12.32
N PHE A 378 -11.52 13.12 -13.60
CA PHE A 378 -10.90 14.18 -14.40
C PHE A 378 -11.86 15.30 -14.82
N SER A 379 -13.16 15.14 -14.63
CA SER A 379 -14.18 16.15 -14.94
C SER A 379 -14.64 16.97 -13.73
N ILE A 380 -14.01 16.80 -12.57
CA ILE A 380 -14.36 17.54 -11.35
C ILE A 380 -13.96 19.01 -11.48
N ASP A 381 -14.91 19.91 -11.30
CA ASP A 381 -14.65 21.35 -11.13
C ASP A 381 -14.17 21.61 -9.70
N TRP A 382 -12.86 21.60 -9.51
CA TRP A 382 -12.23 21.83 -8.22
C TRP A 382 -12.45 23.24 -7.66
N SER A 383 -12.65 24.24 -8.53
CA SER A 383 -12.91 25.61 -8.08
C SER A 383 -14.30 25.70 -7.45
N ALA A 384 -15.31 25.10 -8.09
CA ALA A 384 -16.66 25.01 -7.52
C ALA A 384 -16.67 24.18 -6.22
N ALA A 385 -15.94 23.07 -6.20
CA ALA A 385 -15.82 22.21 -5.03
C ALA A 385 -15.16 22.89 -3.82
N GLN A 386 -14.11 23.69 -4.05
CA GLN A 386 -13.45 24.48 -3.02
C GLN A 386 -14.38 25.55 -2.43
N GLN A 387 -15.19 26.19 -3.27
CA GLN A 387 -16.19 27.17 -2.80
C GLN A 387 -17.31 26.49 -1.99
N ALA A 388 -17.72 25.28 -2.37
CA ALA A 388 -18.74 24.51 -1.66
C ALA A 388 -18.21 23.80 -0.40
N GLY A 389 -16.90 23.66 -0.25
CA GLY A 389 -16.27 22.90 0.85
C GLY A 389 -16.49 21.38 0.78
N SER A 390 -17.03 20.87 -0.34
CA SER A 390 -17.24 19.44 -0.61
C SER A 390 -17.43 19.21 -2.12
N ILE A 391 -17.18 17.98 -2.58
CA ILE A 391 -17.50 17.54 -3.95
C ILE A 391 -18.75 16.63 -3.96
N GLU A 392 -19.38 16.50 -5.13
CA GLU A 392 -20.31 15.40 -5.39
C GLU A 392 -19.53 14.10 -5.62
N GLY A 393 -19.52 13.24 -4.60
CA GLY A 393 -18.77 11.98 -4.58
C GLY A 393 -17.68 11.96 -3.51
N ALA A 394 -16.96 10.85 -3.40
CA ALA A 394 -15.74 10.77 -2.60
C ALA A 394 -14.55 10.63 -3.54
N VAL A 395 -13.47 11.36 -3.33
CA VAL A 395 -12.20 11.23 -4.07
C VAL A 395 -11.07 11.55 -3.09
N GLU A 396 -9.83 11.19 -3.41
CA GLU A 396 -8.61 11.60 -2.72
C GLU A 396 -8.44 11.13 -1.25
N SER A 397 -9.49 10.61 -0.63
CA SER A 397 -9.56 10.12 0.74
C SER A 397 -10.02 8.66 0.76
N ALA A 398 -9.16 7.73 1.15
CA ALA A 398 -9.52 6.31 1.19
C ALA A 398 -10.67 6.04 2.17
N VAL A 399 -10.64 6.67 3.35
CA VAL A 399 -11.71 6.52 4.35
C VAL A 399 -13.00 7.16 3.84
N GLY A 400 -12.93 8.34 3.21
CA GLY A 400 -14.08 8.96 2.56
C GLY A 400 -14.68 8.08 1.46
N VAL A 401 -13.83 7.48 0.62
CA VAL A 401 -14.23 6.55 -0.45
C VAL A 401 -14.87 5.29 0.13
N LEU A 402 -14.29 4.67 1.17
CA LEU A 402 -14.89 3.52 1.85
C LEU A 402 -16.26 3.86 2.45
N LEU A 403 -16.41 5.01 3.11
CA LEU A 403 -17.68 5.46 3.67
C LEU A 403 -18.72 5.68 2.57
N TYR A 404 -18.34 6.27 1.44
CA TYR A 404 -19.24 6.54 0.33
C TYR A 404 -19.71 5.26 -0.38
N GLN A 405 -18.77 4.35 -0.64
CA GLN A 405 -19.00 3.09 -1.36
C GLN A 405 -19.67 2.03 -0.49
N MET A 406 -19.21 1.85 0.75
CA MET A 406 -19.62 0.76 1.64
C MET A 406 -20.52 1.21 2.79
N GLY A 407 -20.78 2.51 2.95
CA GLY A 407 -21.60 3.02 4.03
C GLY A 407 -21.06 2.61 5.40
N ILE A 408 -21.96 2.18 6.28
CA ILE A 408 -21.63 1.67 7.61
C ILE A 408 -20.77 0.39 7.57
N ALA A 409 -20.82 -0.37 6.47
CA ALA A 409 -20.03 -1.58 6.34
C ALA A 409 -18.54 -1.31 6.16
N SER A 410 -18.14 -0.06 5.85
CA SER A 410 -16.74 0.39 5.87
C SER A 410 -16.06 0.21 7.23
N LEU A 411 -16.85 0.19 8.32
CA LEU A 411 -16.34 -0.07 9.67
C LEU A 411 -15.78 -1.48 9.84
N VAL A 412 -16.19 -2.43 8.98
CA VAL A 412 -15.68 -3.81 9.03
C VAL A 412 -14.19 -3.89 8.65
N PRO A 413 -13.76 -3.46 7.44
CA PRO A 413 -12.33 -3.46 7.11
C PRO A 413 -11.51 -2.52 8.00
N LEU A 414 -12.01 -1.31 8.31
CA LEU A 414 -11.29 -0.38 9.20
C LEU A 414 -11.13 -0.97 10.61
N GLY A 415 -12.20 -1.58 11.16
CA GLY A 415 -12.19 -2.26 12.45
C GLY A 415 -11.24 -3.46 12.46
N PHE A 416 -11.16 -4.21 11.37
CA PHE A 416 -10.19 -5.30 11.22
C PHE A 416 -8.74 -4.78 11.30
N PHE A 417 -8.39 -3.72 10.57
CA PHE A 417 -7.04 -3.13 10.59
C PHE A 417 -6.68 -2.62 11.99
N LEU A 418 -7.59 -1.89 12.65
CA LEU A 418 -7.39 -1.42 14.02
C LEU A 418 -7.24 -2.57 15.02
N ALA A 419 -8.05 -3.62 14.91
CA ALA A 419 -7.97 -4.77 15.79
C ALA A 419 -6.64 -5.52 15.65
N MET A 420 -6.12 -5.67 14.43
CA MET A 420 -4.81 -6.30 14.19
C MET A 420 -3.66 -5.42 14.68
N ALA A 421 -3.74 -4.10 14.48
CA ALA A 421 -2.78 -3.15 15.02
C ALA A 421 -2.72 -3.21 16.55
N LEU A 422 -3.87 -3.27 17.23
CA LEU A 422 -3.94 -3.41 18.69
C LEU A 422 -3.40 -4.75 19.18
N ARG A 423 -3.59 -5.85 18.42
CA ARG A 423 -2.96 -7.13 18.73
C ARG A 423 -1.44 -7.04 18.63
N ALA A 424 -0.91 -6.46 17.57
CA ALA A 424 0.53 -6.21 17.44
C ALA A 424 1.07 -5.29 18.55
N TRP A 425 0.29 -4.28 18.96
CA TRP A 425 0.67 -3.40 20.07
C TRP A 425 0.77 -4.18 21.38
N ARG A 426 -0.15 -5.10 21.68
CA ARG A 426 -0.06 -5.93 22.89
C ARG A 426 1.22 -6.77 22.91
N LEU A 427 1.65 -7.29 21.76
CA LEU A 427 2.93 -8.00 21.65
C LEU A 427 4.10 -7.04 21.88
N TYR A 428 4.06 -5.86 21.28
CA TYR A 428 5.10 -4.85 21.46
C TYR A 428 5.21 -4.40 22.92
N ALA A 429 4.07 -4.20 23.59
CA ALA A 429 4.00 -3.78 24.98
C ALA A 429 4.62 -4.80 25.94
N THR A 430 4.58 -6.09 25.61
CA THR A 430 5.18 -7.15 26.44
C THR A 430 6.63 -7.46 26.08
N SER A 431 7.00 -7.38 24.80
CA SER A 431 8.31 -7.80 24.33
C SER A 431 9.32 -6.66 24.14
N GLY A 432 8.86 -5.43 23.89
CA GLY A 432 9.69 -4.29 23.49
C GLY A 432 10.30 -4.42 22.08
N ILE A 433 9.95 -5.45 21.29
CA ILE A 433 10.54 -5.67 19.96
C ILE A 433 10.03 -4.64 18.96
N LEU A 434 10.93 -3.82 18.43
CA LEU A 434 10.59 -2.66 17.59
C LEU A 434 9.79 -3.01 16.31
N THR A 435 9.99 -4.19 15.71
CA THR A 435 9.21 -4.62 14.53
C THR A 435 7.73 -4.86 14.86
N GLN A 436 7.42 -5.22 16.10
CA GLN A 436 6.04 -5.33 16.58
C GLN A 436 5.44 -3.93 16.80
N GLY A 437 6.25 -3.00 17.31
CA GLY A 437 5.88 -1.58 17.40
C GLY A 437 5.63 -0.95 16.03
N LEU A 438 6.44 -1.30 15.03
CA LEU A 438 6.23 -0.90 13.63
C LEU A 438 4.88 -1.42 13.10
N ALA A 439 4.62 -2.72 13.24
CA ALA A 439 3.35 -3.32 12.82
C ALA A 439 2.14 -2.64 13.50
N ALA A 440 2.26 -2.33 14.79
CA ALA A 440 1.21 -1.67 15.56
C ALA A 440 0.99 -0.21 15.15
N PHE A 441 1.95 0.66 15.43
CA PHE A 441 1.80 2.10 15.22
C PHE A 441 1.80 2.45 13.73
N GLY A 442 2.54 1.72 12.90
CA GLY A 442 2.53 1.94 11.45
C GLY A 442 1.17 1.67 10.82
N THR A 443 0.50 0.58 11.21
CA THR A 443 -0.88 0.31 10.76
C THR A 443 -1.86 1.39 11.25
N LEU A 444 -1.77 1.82 12.51
CA LEU A 444 -2.61 2.90 13.05
C LEU A 444 -2.45 4.21 12.28
N VAL A 445 -1.21 4.61 12.00
CA VAL A 445 -0.92 5.85 11.27
C VAL A 445 -1.41 5.75 9.83
N ILE A 446 -1.23 4.61 9.15
CA ILE A 446 -1.73 4.43 7.78
C ILE A 446 -3.26 4.53 7.73
N VAL A 447 -3.97 3.94 8.71
CA VAL A 447 -5.44 4.06 8.80
C VAL A 447 -5.88 5.52 8.90
N VAL A 448 -5.18 6.33 9.70
CA VAL A 448 -5.48 7.76 9.86
C VAL A 448 -5.06 8.58 8.64
N ASN A 449 -3.91 8.28 8.03
CA ASN A 449 -3.50 8.88 6.76
C ASN A 449 -4.50 8.59 5.63
N GLY A 450 -5.21 7.46 5.70
CA GLY A 450 -6.32 7.13 4.80
C GLY A 450 -7.45 8.16 4.77
N ILE A 451 -7.57 9.02 5.80
CA ILE A 451 -8.51 10.15 5.80
C ILE A 451 -8.09 11.21 4.77
N PHE A 452 -6.79 11.37 4.54
CA PHE A 452 -6.22 12.44 3.72
C PHE A 452 -5.57 11.94 2.43
N GLN A 453 -5.56 10.63 2.20
CA GLN A 453 -4.85 10.08 1.06
C GLN A 453 -5.43 8.72 0.67
N GLU A 454 -5.96 8.63 -0.55
CA GLU A 454 -6.55 7.41 -1.08
C GLU A 454 -5.54 6.26 -1.17
N GLU A 455 -4.32 6.56 -1.61
CA GLU A 455 -3.26 5.58 -1.74
C GLU A 455 -2.76 5.03 -0.40
N ALA A 456 -3.02 5.70 0.73
CA ALA A 456 -2.58 5.19 2.02
C ALA A 456 -3.20 3.83 2.34
N LEU A 457 -4.48 3.62 2.02
CA LEU A 457 -5.14 2.31 2.18
C LEU A 457 -5.09 1.47 0.91
N PHE A 458 -5.12 2.10 -0.27
CA PHE A 458 -5.34 1.39 -1.53
C PHE A 458 -4.05 1.09 -2.31
N ALA A 459 -2.92 1.73 -2.00
CA ALA A 459 -1.65 1.35 -2.60
C ALA A 459 -1.06 0.10 -1.91
N PRO A 460 -0.69 -0.95 -2.67
CA PRO A 460 -0.13 -2.17 -2.10
C PRO A 460 1.10 -1.93 -1.18
N PRO A 461 2.05 -1.02 -1.51
CA PRO A 461 3.20 -0.78 -0.64
C PRO A 461 2.89 -0.01 0.65
N ALA A 462 1.72 0.61 0.79
CA ALA A 462 1.34 1.30 2.02
C ALA A 462 0.78 0.32 3.05
N LEU A 463 -0.53 0.07 3.02
CA LEU A 463 -1.18 -0.83 3.97
C LEU A 463 -0.77 -2.30 3.78
N GLY A 464 -0.51 -2.74 2.55
CA GLY A 464 -0.17 -4.13 2.25
C GLY A 464 1.13 -4.59 2.91
N LEU A 465 2.19 -3.77 2.88
CA LEU A 465 3.46 -4.08 3.58
C LEU A 465 3.28 -4.09 5.11
N MET A 466 2.57 -3.11 5.66
CA MET A 466 2.29 -3.05 7.10
C MET A 466 1.50 -4.27 7.57
N LEU A 467 0.47 -4.68 6.84
CA LEU A 467 -0.35 -5.83 7.19
C LEU A 467 0.37 -7.17 6.94
N CYS A 468 1.22 -7.26 5.92
CA CYS A 468 2.12 -8.40 5.74
C CYS A 468 3.03 -8.57 6.97
N LEU A 469 3.71 -7.50 7.40
CA LEU A 469 4.54 -7.52 8.61
C LEU A 469 3.73 -7.84 9.87
N THR A 470 2.53 -7.28 9.99
CA THR A 470 1.62 -7.54 11.13
C THR A 470 1.24 -9.02 11.20
N GLY A 471 0.92 -9.64 10.06
CA GLY A 471 0.67 -11.08 9.96
C GLY A 471 1.89 -11.91 10.37
N LEU A 472 3.08 -11.56 9.89
CA LEU A 472 4.34 -12.24 10.25
C LEU A 472 4.61 -12.20 11.76
N VAL A 473 4.48 -11.02 12.37
CA VAL A 473 4.72 -10.81 13.81
C VAL A 473 3.74 -11.62 14.66
N ILE A 474 2.44 -11.54 14.36
CA ILE A 474 1.42 -12.26 15.11
C ILE A 474 1.57 -13.77 14.91
N GLY A 475 1.78 -14.23 13.67
CA GLY A 475 1.94 -15.65 13.35
C GLY A 475 3.16 -16.26 14.02
N HIS A 476 4.30 -15.56 13.98
CA HIS A 476 5.52 -16.00 14.67
C HIS A 476 5.28 -16.19 16.17
N HIS A 477 4.63 -15.21 16.82
CA HIS A 477 4.32 -15.29 18.23
C HIS A 477 3.44 -16.50 18.57
N LEU A 478 2.36 -16.70 17.82
CA LEU A 478 1.43 -17.82 18.03
C LEU A 478 2.10 -19.18 17.84
N ARG A 479 3.05 -19.30 16.91
CA ARG A 479 3.88 -20.51 16.78
C ARG A 479 4.74 -20.74 18.02
N THR A 480 5.49 -19.73 18.45
CA THR A 480 6.42 -19.86 19.59
C THR A 480 5.73 -20.10 20.93
N GLN A 481 4.47 -19.65 21.11
CA GLN A 481 3.70 -19.98 22.31
C GLN A 481 3.17 -21.42 22.31
N GLY A 482 2.91 -22.00 21.13
CA GLY A 482 2.48 -23.39 21.00
C GLY A 482 3.60 -24.41 21.25
N ASP A 483 4.86 -23.98 21.18
CA ASP A 483 6.07 -24.80 21.41
C ASP A 483 6.54 -24.80 22.89
N GLY A 484 5.77 -24.21 23.81
CA GLY A 484 6.00 -24.35 25.25
C GLY A 484 5.89 -25.82 25.69
N PRO A 485 6.63 -26.28 26.71
CA PRO A 485 6.61 -27.67 27.12
C PRO A 485 5.17 -28.09 27.40
N LYS A 486 4.66 -29.06 26.64
CA LYS A 486 3.47 -29.80 27.01
C LYS A 486 3.78 -30.40 28.38
N THR A 487 3.22 -29.81 29.43
CA THR A 487 3.21 -30.43 30.74
C THR A 487 2.52 -31.77 30.55
N TYR A 488 3.32 -32.83 30.52
CA TYR A 488 2.85 -34.19 30.73
C TYR A 488 2.41 -34.24 32.19
N ASP A 489 1.17 -33.82 32.46
CA ASP A 489 0.54 -34.08 33.73
C ASP A 489 0.31 -35.59 33.83
N ARG A 490 1.04 -36.18 34.79
CA ARG A 490 0.83 -37.52 35.34
C ARG A 490 -0.35 -37.52 36.30
#